data_AF-F5NYC1-F1
#
_entry.id   AF-F5NYC1-F1
#
_cell.length_a   1.000
_cell.length_b   1.000
_cell.length_c   1.000
_cell.angle_alpha   90.00
_cell.angle_beta   90.00
_cell.angle_gamma   90.00
#
_symmetry.space_group_name_H-M   'P 1'
#
loop_
_entity.id
_entity.type
_entity.pdbx_description
1 polymer ?
#
loop_
_entity_poly.entity_id
_entity_poly.type
_entity_poly.pdbx_seq_one_letter_code
_entity_poly.pdbx_strand_id
1 'polypeptide(L)' 'MVTLCHVFGVHRSSYRYWKNRPEKPDGRRAVLRSQVLELHGISHGSAGARSIATMATRRGY' A
#
# COMPACT_ATOMS: atom_id res chain seq x y z
N MET A 1 -10.06 25.78 3.40
CA MET A 1 -10.19 24.40 3.94
C MET A 1 -9.58 24.20 5.32
N VAL A 2 -8.68 25.06 5.82
CA VAL A 2 -8.10 24.89 7.18
C VAL A 2 -9.16 25.01 8.27
N THR A 3 -10.10 25.94 8.14
CA THR A 3 -11.20 26.16 9.09
C THR A 3 -12.07 24.92 9.29
N LEU A 4 -12.49 24.27 8.20
CA LEU A 4 -13.30 23.05 8.27
C LEU A 4 -12.50 21.87 8.88
N CYS A 5 -11.25 21.68 8.45
CA CYS A 5 -10.37 20.67 9.03
C CYS A 5 -10.22 20.85 10.56
N HIS A 6 -10.10 22.09 11.03
CA HIS A 6 -10.00 22.40 12.45
C HIS A 6 -11.32 22.13 13.20
N VAL A 7 -12.47 22.57 12.67
CA VAL A 7 -13.79 22.34 13.26
C VAL A 7 -14.11 20.85 13.41
N PHE A 8 -13.75 20.04 12.41
CA PHE A 8 -13.99 18.60 12.44
C PHE A 8 -12.84 17.80 13.07
N GLY A 9 -11.79 18.45 13.60
CA GLY A 9 -10.64 17.76 14.21
C GLY A 9 -9.83 16.89 13.25
N VAL A 10 -9.97 17.09 11.93
CA VAL A 10 -9.27 16.32 10.90
C VAL A 10 -7.99 17.03 10.50
N HIS A 11 -6.86 16.33 10.52
CA HIS A 11 -5.61 16.91 10.07
C HIS A 11 -5.65 17.20 8.55
N ARG A 12 -5.05 18.33 8.14
CA ARG A 12 -5.04 18.77 6.74
C ARG A 12 -4.48 17.71 5.78
N SER A 13 -3.50 16.92 6.22
CA SER A 13 -2.90 15.86 5.40
C SER A 13 -3.86 14.68 5.21
N SER A 14 -4.56 14.27 6.27
CA SER A 14 -5.56 13.21 6.23
C SER A 14 -6.72 13.57 5.30
N TYR A 15 -7.24 14.80 5.42
CA TYR A 15 -8.28 15.28 4.51
C TYR A 15 -7.83 15.24 3.05
N ARG A 16 -6.62 15.76 2.75
CA ARG A 16 -6.08 15.74 1.38
C ARG A 16 -5.87 14.32 0.86
N TYR A 17 -5.37 13.42 1.71
CA TYR A 17 -5.20 12.02 1.36
C TYR A 17 -6.54 11.37 0.97
N TRP A 18 -7.57 11.54 1.80
CA TRP A 18 -8.91 10.99 1.53
C TRP A 18 -9.54 11.61 0.29
N LYS A 19 -9.45 12.94 0.13
CA LYS A 19 -9.99 13.63 -1.05
C LYS A 19 -9.33 13.16 -2.36
N ASN A 20 -8.02 12.95 -2.34
CA ASN A 20 -7.26 12.53 -3.52
C ASN A 20 -7.26 11.01 -3.71
N ARG A 21 -7.90 10.24 -2.82
CA ARG A 21 -7.95 8.79 -2.92
C ARG A 21 -8.84 8.43 -4.12
N PRO A 22 -8.35 7.62 -5.09
CA PRO A 22 -9.19 7.13 -6.15
C PRO A 22 -10.30 6.25 -5.57
N GLU A 23 -11.50 6.35 -6.13
CA GLU A 23 -12.67 5.55 -5.70
C GLU A 23 -12.43 4.05 -5.91
N LYS A 24 -11.78 3.70 -7.03
CA LYS A 24 -11.43 2.33 -7.37
C LYS A 24 -10.00 2.00 -6.94
N PRO A 25 -9.76 0.81 -6.35
CA PRO A 25 -8.41 0.36 -6.07
C PRO A 25 -7.63 0.17 -7.37
N ASP A 26 -6.36 0.53 -7.38
CA ASP A 26 -5.46 0.29 -8.50
C ASP A 26 -5.25 -1.22 -8.68
N GLY A 27 -5.75 -1.77 -9.79
CA GLY A 27 -5.67 -3.19 -10.10
C GLY A 27 -4.23 -3.69 -10.21
N ARG A 28 -3.31 -2.87 -10.74
CA ARG A 28 -1.89 -3.23 -10.80
C ARG A 28 -1.30 -3.34 -9.39
N ARG A 29 -1.67 -2.42 -8.51
CA ARG A 29 -1.28 -2.47 -7.10
C ARG A 29 -1.87 -3.68 -6.37
N ALA A 30 -3.08 -4.11 -6.72
CA ALA A 30 -3.68 -5.32 -6.16
C ALA A 30 -2.91 -6.58 -6.56
N VAL A 31 -2.52 -6.71 -7.84
CA VAL A 31 -1.69 -7.82 -8.35
C VAL A 31 -0.30 -7.83 -7.70
N LEU A 32 0.36 -6.69 -7.61
CA LEU A 32 1.66 -6.62 -6.92
C LEU A 32 1.54 -7.02 -5.44
N ARG A 33 0.44 -6.62 -4.78
CA ARG A 33 0.19 -7.01 -3.39
C ARG A 33 -0.04 -8.52 -3.25
N SER A 34 -0.74 -9.16 -4.17
CA SER A 34 -0.93 -10.62 -4.12
C SER A 34 0.39 -11.37 -4.29
N GLN A 35 1.26 -10.92 -5.20
CA GLN A 35 2.61 -11.49 -5.39
C GLN A 35 3.48 -11.36 -4.13
N VAL A 36 3.46 -10.18 -3.48
CA VAL A 36 4.19 -9.96 -2.22
C VAL A 36 3.67 -10.89 -1.11
N LEU A 37 2.35 -11.03 -0.98
CA LEU A 37 1.75 -11.91 0.01
C LEU A 37 2.07 -13.38 -0.23
N GLU A 38 2.10 -13.82 -1.49
CA GLU A 38 2.51 -15.16 -1.88
C GLU A 38 3.96 -15.45 -1.44
N LEU A 39 4.89 -14.54 -1.77
CA LEU A 39 6.30 -14.66 -1.39
C LEU A 39 6.50 -14.67 0.12
N HIS A 40 5.77 -13.83 0.83
CA HIS A 40 5.78 -13.81 2.29
C HIS A 40 5.26 -15.14 2.86
N GLY A 41 4.18 -15.69 2.29
CA GLY A 41 3.64 -16.99 2.66
C GLY A 41 4.62 -18.14 2.46
N ILE A 42 5.33 -18.17 1.32
CA ILE A 42 6.36 -19.18 1.04
C ILE A 42 7.49 -19.15 2.06
N SER A 43 7.86 -17.96 2.51
CA SER A 43 8.85 -17.78 3.57
C SER A 43 8.33 -18.10 4.98
N HIS A 44 7.09 -18.58 5.12
CA HIS A 44 6.42 -18.76 6.41
C HIS A 44 6.39 -17.47 7.25
N GLY A 45 6.31 -16.32 6.59
CA GLY A 45 6.32 -15.00 7.20
C GLY A 45 7.68 -14.50 7.72
N SER A 46 8.78 -15.20 7.42
CA SER A 46 10.12 -14.78 7.84
C SER A 46 10.77 -13.75 6.90
N ALA A 47 10.34 -13.68 5.64
CA ALA A 47 10.99 -12.81 4.65
C ALA A 47 10.58 -11.35 4.81
N GLY A 48 11.58 -10.52 5.15
CA GLY A 48 11.45 -9.06 5.11
C GLY A 48 11.42 -8.50 3.68
N ALA A 49 11.19 -7.19 3.57
CA ALA A 49 11.00 -6.50 2.29
C ALA A 49 12.15 -6.72 1.28
N ARG A 50 13.40 -6.74 1.74
CA ARG A 50 14.57 -6.97 0.87
C ARG A 50 14.62 -8.39 0.31
N SER A 51 14.29 -9.38 1.14
CA SER A 51 14.20 -10.78 0.74
C SER A 51 13.05 -10.98 -0.25
N ILE A 52 11.88 -10.40 0.02
CA ILE A 52 10.74 -10.41 -0.90
C ILE A 52 11.12 -9.77 -2.24
N ALA A 53 11.77 -8.60 -2.24
CA ALA A 53 12.21 -7.95 -3.47
C ALA A 53 13.15 -8.87 -4.28
N THR A 54 14.12 -9.51 -3.60
CA THR A 54 15.04 -10.45 -4.24
C THR A 54 14.29 -11.66 -4.82
N MET A 55 13.34 -12.22 -4.07
CA MET A 55 12.51 -13.33 -4.54
C MET A 55 11.62 -12.93 -5.72
N ALA A 56 11.07 -11.71 -5.72
CA ALA A 56 10.27 -11.16 -6.80
C ALA A 56 11.09 -10.99 -8.08
N THR A 57 12.28 -10.40 -7.99
CA THR A 57 13.21 -10.26 -9.12
C THR A 57 13.58 -11.62 -9.72
N ARG A 58 13.82 -12.64 -8.87
CA ARG A 58 14.12 -14.00 -9.34
C ARG A 58 12.95 -14.66 -10.07
N ARG A 59 11.71 -14.27 -9.77
CA ARG A 59 10.50 -14.76 -10.43
C ARG A 59 10.13 -14.01 -11.70
N GLY A 60 10.81 -12.89 -11.99
CA GLY A 60 10.52 -12.06 -13.16
C GLY A 60 9.28 -11.18 -13.02
N TYR A 61 8.93 -10.77 -11.80
CA TYR A 61 7.93 -9.72 -11.57
C TYR A 61 8.51 -8.32 -11.83
#